data_AF-A0A0M0T6J3-F1
#
_entry.id   AF-A0A0M0T6J3-F1
#
_cell.length_a   1.000
_cell.length_b   1.000
_cell.length_c   1.000
_cell.angle_alpha   90.00
_cell.angle_beta   90.00
_cell.angle_gamma   90.00
#
_symmetry.space_group_name_H-M   'P 1'
#
loop_
_entity.id
_entity.type
_entity.pdbx_description
1 polymer ?
#
loop_
_entity_poly.entity_id
_entity_poly.type
_entity_poly.pdbx_seq_one_letter_code
_entity_poly.pdbx_strand_id
1 'polypeptide(L)'
;MEELQLLLEQQSAHLNSLSQTMAEEQHILSEGFIDANQLHRVTEQKTFLLSALDHAERKRQQLNDTLKINAPYANHKVLAVLWSQISQSVERICDLNSHNGFLLEQHIELNSQAIAFLKTHHSPSLYGADGQARHHSSLSGHKISV
;
A
#
# COMPACT_ATOMS: atom_id res chain seq x y z
N MET A 1 12.03 -35.49 0.57
CA MET A 1 11.62 -34.99 -0.76
C MET A 1 10.15 -34.61 -0.79
N GLU A 2 9.24 -35.48 -0.31
CA GLU A 2 7.80 -35.15 -0.19
C GLU A 2 7.54 -33.91 0.66
N GLU A 3 8.26 -33.73 1.78
CA GLU A 3 8.12 -32.54 2.64
C GLU A 3 8.46 -31.22 1.93
N LEU A 4 9.45 -31.24 1.03
CA LEU A 4 9.83 -30.05 0.24
C LEU A 4 8.78 -29.74 -0.84
N GLN A 5 8.22 -30.78 -1.47
CA GLN A 5 7.15 -30.60 -2.45
C GLN A 5 5.88 -30.03 -1.80
N LEU A 6 5.46 -30.59 -0.66
CA LEU A 6 4.31 -30.09 0.10
C LEU A 6 4.51 -28.63 0.53
N LEU A 7 5.73 -28.27 0.95
CA LEU A 7 6.07 -26.89 1.31
C LEU A 7 5.96 -25.93 0.12
N LEU A 8 6.44 -26.33 -1.06
CA LEU A 8 6.34 -25.52 -2.28
C LEU A 8 4.89 -25.37 -2.76
N GLU A 9 4.09 -26.42 -2.67
CA GLU A 9 2.65 -26.36 -2.96
C GLU A 9 1.94 -25.41 -1.99
N GLN A 10 2.27 -25.47 -0.70
CA GLN A 10 1.75 -24.53 0.30
C GLN A 10 2.18 -23.09 0.02
N GLN A 11 3.44 -22.85 -0.35
CA GLN A 11 3.93 -21.52 -0.74
C GLN A 11 3.17 -21.00 -1.97
N SER A 12 2.95 -21.84 -2.98
CA SER A 12 2.16 -21.48 -4.16
C SER A 12 0.72 -21.09 -3.79
N ALA A 13 0.07 -21.85 -2.91
CA ALA A 13 -1.26 -21.52 -2.41
C ALA A 13 -1.28 -20.17 -1.65
N HIS A 14 -0.31 -19.93 -0.77
CA HIS A 14 -0.19 -18.66 -0.05
C HIS A 14 0.04 -17.48 -1.01
N LEU A 15 0.85 -17.66 -2.05
CA LEU A 15 1.09 -16.63 -3.07
C LEU A 15 -0.17 -16.33 -3.90
N ASN A 16 -0.96 -17.36 -4.24
CA ASN A 16 -2.23 -17.14 -4.93
C ASN A 16 -3.22 -16.35 -4.06
N SER A 17 -3.33 -16.68 -2.77
CA SER A 17 -4.14 -15.91 -1.82
C SER A 17 -3.62 -14.47 -1.68
N LEU A 18 -2.31 -14.27 -1.63
CA LEU A 18 -1.70 -12.94 -1.57
C LEU A 18 -2.03 -12.13 -2.82
N SER A 19 -1.95 -12.73 -4.00
CA SER A 19 -2.32 -12.07 -5.26
C SER A 19 -3.79 -11.64 -5.28
N GLN A 20 -4.70 -12.40 -4.67
CA GLN A 20 -6.12 -12.03 -4.54
C GLN A 20 -6.27 -10.84 -3.58
N THR A 21 -5.66 -10.91 -2.40
CA THR A 21 -5.67 -9.80 -1.42
C THR A 21 -5.07 -8.51 -2.02
N MET A 22 -4.03 -8.61 -2.84
CA MET A 22 -3.45 -7.44 -3.52
C MET A 22 -4.34 -6.84 -4.61
N ALA A 23 -5.11 -7.67 -5.32
CA ALA A 23 -6.11 -7.20 -6.28
C ALA A 23 -7.30 -6.54 -5.58
N GLU A 24 -7.73 -7.07 -4.43
CA GLU A 24 -8.73 -6.43 -3.56
C GLU A 24 -8.25 -5.07 -3.03
N GLU A 25 -6.98 -4.99 -2.58
CA GLU A 25 -6.33 -3.73 -2.20
C GLU A 25 -6.37 -2.71 -3.36
N GLN A 26 -5.99 -3.14 -4.57
CA GLN A 26 -6.04 -2.29 -5.75
C GLN A 26 -7.45 -1.79 -6.05
N HIS A 27 -8.47 -2.65 -5.91
CA HIS A 27 -9.86 -2.28 -6.13
C HIS A 27 -10.28 -1.17 -5.18
N ILE A 28 -10.06 -1.35 -3.86
CA ILE A 28 -10.38 -0.37 -2.83
C ILE A 28 -9.65 0.96 -3.07
N LEU A 29 -8.38 0.91 -3.49
CA LEU A 29 -7.59 2.12 -3.78
C LEU A 29 -8.00 2.82 -5.08
N SER A 30 -8.63 2.09 -6.00
CA SER A 30 -9.17 2.64 -7.24
C SER A 30 -10.58 3.21 -7.07
N GLU A 31 -11.25 2.90 -5.97
CA GLU A 31 -12.52 3.53 -5.63
C GLU A 31 -12.31 5.00 -5.25
N GLY A 32 -13.25 5.87 -5.66
CA GLY A 32 -13.16 7.31 -5.40
C GLY A 32 -13.26 7.70 -3.92
N PHE A 33 -13.65 6.76 -3.05
CA PHE A 33 -13.70 6.94 -1.60
C PHE A 33 -13.08 5.73 -0.91
N ILE A 34 -11.93 5.91 -0.27
CA ILE A 34 -11.23 4.82 0.42
C ILE A 34 -11.90 4.57 1.77
N ASP A 35 -12.48 3.40 1.96
CA ASP A 35 -12.90 2.92 3.29
C ASP A 35 -11.68 2.45 4.08
N ALA A 36 -11.28 3.25 5.08
CA ALA A 36 -10.14 2.97 5.93
C ALA A 36 -10.24 1.62 6.66
N ASN A 37 -11.45 1.16 7.00
CA ASN A 37 -11.62 -0.13 7.69
C ASN A 37 -11.38 -1.31 6.75
N GLN A 38 -11.84 -1.19 5.50
CA GLN A 38 -11.63 -2.23 4.48
C GLN A 38 -10.15 -2.30 4.09
N LEU A 39 -9.51 -1.15 3.86
CA LEU A 39 -8.08 -1.08 3.58
C LEU A 39 -7.25 -1.66 4.74
N HIS A 40 -7.62 -1.34 5.98
CA HIS A 40 -6.96 -1.89 7.16
C HIS A 40 -7.05 -3.42 7.21
N ARG A 41 -8.25 -3.99 7.03
CA ARG A 41 -8.46 -5.45 7.02
C ARG A 41 -7.62 -6.15 5.93
N VAL A 42 -7.57 -5.57 4.73
CA VAL A 42 -6.77 -6.11 3.62
C VAL A 42 -5.26 -6.02 3.94
N THR A 43 -4.82 -4.93 4.57
CA THR A 43 -3.43 -4.74 5.01
C THR A 43 -3.03 -5.76 6.08
N GLU A 44 -3.92 -6.06 7.02
CA GLU A 44 -3.68 -7.11 8.03
C GLU A 44 -3.55 -8.49 7.39
N GLN A 45 -4.43 -8.83 6.45
CA GLN A 45 -4.37 -10.09 5.70
C GLN A 45 -3.06 -10.22 4.91
N LYS A 46 -2.64 -9.15 4.22
CA LYS A 46 -1.35 -9.08 3.52
C LYS A 46 -0.18 -9.34 4.47
N THR A 47 -0.19 -8.70 5.65
CA THR A 47 0.86 -8.85 6.67
C THR A 47 0.93 -10.28 7.21
N PHE A 48 -0.23 -10.90 7.46
CA PHE A 48 -0.32 -12.29 7.89
C PHE A 48 0.24 -13.23 6.82
N LEU A 49 -0.18 -13.08 5.56
CA LEU A 49 0.29 -13.92 4.45
C LEU A 49 1.79 -13.78 4.19
N LEU A 50 2.33 -12.56 4.26
CA LEU A 50 3.77 -12.31 4.14
C LEU A 50 4.56 -12.98 5.26
N SER A 51 4.07 -12.93 6.50
CA SER A 51 4.71 -13.58 7.64
C SER A 51 4.70 -15.11 7.50
N ALA A 52 3.57 -15.68 7.04
CA ALA A 52 3.46 -17.10 6.76
C ALA A 52 4.38 -17.55 5.61
N LEU A 53 4.50 -16.72 4.56
CA LEU A 53 5.40 -16.96 3.43
C LEU A 53 6.87 -16.91 3.85
N ASP A 54 7.27 -15.92 4.66
CA ASP A 54 8.63 -15.79 5.20
C ASP A 54 9.01 -17.02 6.05
N HIS A 55 8.10 -17.49 6.90
CA HIS A 55 8.33 -18.72 7.67
C HIS A 55 8.50 -19.95 6.76
N ALA A 56 7.65 -20.10 5.74
CA ALA A 56 7.76 -21.19 4.79
C ALA A 56 9.08 -21.14 4.00
N GLU A 57 9.52 -19.93 3.62
CA GLU A 57 10.77 -19.72 2.89
C GLU A 57 12.00 -20.05 3.74
N ARG A 58 12.02 -19.66 5.02
CA ARG A 58 13.07 -20.08 5.96
C ARG A 58 13.14 -21.59 6.10
N LYS A 59 11.98 -22.26 6.21
CA LYS A 59 11.92 -23.73 6.26
C LYS A 59 12.46 -24.35 4.96
N ARG A 60 12.17 -23.75 3.80
CA ARG A 60 12.70 -24.19 2.50
C ARG A 60 14.21 -24.08 2.44
N GLN A 61 14.78 -22.97 2.92
CA GLN A 61 16.24 -22.75 2.99
C GLN A 61 16.92 -23.79 3.88
N GLN A 62 16.38 -24.06 5.07
CA GLN A 62 16.90 -25.10 5.97
C GLN A 62 16.89 -26.50 5.33
N LEU A 63 15.81 -26.84 4.62
CA LEU A 63 15.71 -28.12 3.91
C LEU A 63 16.68 -28.19 2.72
N ASN A 64 16.88 -27.09 2.00
CA ASN A 64 17.86 -27.02 0.93
C ASN A 64 19.30 -27.22 1.45
N ASP A 65 19.64 -26.60 2.58
CA ASP A 65 20.95 -26.76 3.22
C ASP A 65 21.18 -28.20 3.67
N THR A 66 20.15 -28.82 4.26
CA THR A 66 20.18 -30.21 4.73
C THR A 66 20.33 -31.20 3.56
N LEU A 67 19.60 -30.96 2.47
CA LEU A 67 19.59 -31.83 1.29
C LEU A 67 20.71 -31.51 0.30
N LYS A 68 21.41 -30.38 0.47
CA LYS A 68 22.40 -29.81 -0.48
C LYS A 68 21.85 -29.63 -1.89
N ILE A 69 20.56 -29.33 -2.01
CA ILE A 69 19.88 -29.07 -3.28
C ILE A 69 19.51 -27.60 -3.31
N ASN A 70 19.85 -26.90 -4.40
CA ASN A 70 19.53 -25.49 -4.55
C ASN A 70 18.51 -25.26 -5.67
N ALA A 71 17.70 -24.21 -5.53
CA ALA A 71 16.88 -23.70 -6.63
C ALA A 71 17.82 -23.26 -7.77
N PRO A 72 17.53 -23.53 -9.06
CA PRO A 72 16.23 -23.84 -9.67
C PRO A 72 15.87 -25.35 -9.74
N TYR A 73 16.43 -26.20 -8.88
CA TYR A 73 16.08 -27.63 -8.79
C TYR A 73 16.19 -28.36 -10.14
N ALA A 74 17.22 -28.04 -10.94
CA ALA A 74 17.38 -28.52 -12.32
C ALA A 74 17.34 -30.06 -12.47
N ASN A 75 17.70 -30.78 -11.41
CA ASN A 75 17.71 -32.24 -11.38
C ASN A 75 16.31 -32.85 -11.17
N HIS A 76 15.30 -32.04 -10.81
CA HIS A 76 13.96 -32.50 -10.43
C HIS A 76 12.89 -31.71 -11.19
N LYS A 77 12.40 -32.28 -12.29
CA LYS A 77 11.44 -31.63 -13.20
C LYS A 77 10.19 -31.08 -12.50
N VAL A 78 9.62 -31.82 -11.55
CA VAL A 78 8.40 -31.40 -10.82
C VAL A 78 8.66 -30.16 -9.95
N LEU A 79 9.78 -30.16 -9.20
CA LEU A 79 10.15 -29.03 -8.35
C LEU A 79 10.55 -27.80 -9.19
N ALA A 80 11.21 -28.00 -10.33
CA ALA A 80 11.56 -26.92 -11.24
C ALA A 80 10.31 -26.22 -11.81
N VAL A 81 9.26 -26.99 -12.16
CA VAL A 81 7.98 -26.43 -12.63
C VAL A 81 7.29 -25.64 -11.52
N LEU A 82 7.19 -26.19 -10.30
CA LEU A 82 6.61 -25.49 -9.15
C LEU A 82 7.37 -24.20 -8.82
N TRP A 83 8.70 -24.26 -8.85
CA TRP A 83 9.54 -23.08 -8.62
C TRP A 83 9.34 -22.00 -9.67
N SER A 84 9.23 -22.39 -10.95
CA SER A 84 8.92 -21.45 -12.03
C SER A 84 7.56 -20.77 -11.85
N GLN A 85 6.54 -21.52 -11.41
CA GLN A 85 5.22 -20.96 -11.11
C GLN A 85 5.27 -19.99 -9.93
N ILE A 86 5.99 -20.34 -8.87
CA ILE A 86 6.23 -19.48 -7.70
C ILE A 86 6.91 -18.19 -8.14
N SER A 87 8.00 -18.27 -8.91
CA SER A 87 8.72 -17.08 -9.40
C SER A 87 7.82 -16.17 -10.24
N GLN A 88 7.00 -16.74 -11.13
CA GLN A 88 6.06 -15.97 -11.94
C GLN A 88 4.96 -15.30 -11.09
N SER A 89 4.45 -15.98 -10.07
CA SER A 89 3.47 -15.39 -9.15
C SER A 89 4.09 -14.27 -8.30
N VAL A 90 5.33 -14.43 -7.84
CA VAL A 90 6.06 -13.38 -7.11
C VAL A 90 6.25 -12.14 -7.98
N GLU A 91 6.68 -12.31 -9.23
CA GLU A 91 6.83 -11.19 -10.18
C GLU A 91 5.51 -10.40 -10.34
N ARG A 92 4.40 -11.12 -10.57
CA ARG A 92 3.06 -10.50 -10.66
C ARG A 92 2.68 -9.74 -9.38
N ILE A 93 2.97 -10.30 -8.21
CA ILE A 93 2.68 -9.67 -6.91
C ILE A 93 3.52 -8.40 -6.71
N CYS A 94 4.79 -8.43 -7.13
CA CYS A 94 5.67 -7.25 -7.10
C CYS A 94 5.14 -6.11 -7.99
N ASP A 95 4.62 -6.44 -9.19
CA ASP A 95 4.02 -5.46 -10.08
C ASP A 95 2.75 -4.85 -9.48
N LEU A 96 1.86 -5.68 -8.94
CA LEU A 96 0.64 -5.23 -8.25
C LEU A 96 0.99 -4.34 -7.05
N ASN A 97 2.01 -4.70 -6.27
CA ASN A 97 2.44 -3.91 -5.12
C ASN A 97 3.00 -2.55 -5.52
N SER A 98 3.78 -2.51 -6.60
CA SER A 98 4.32 -1.26 -7.15
C SER A 98 3.19 -0.35 -7.63
N HIS A 99 2.17 -0.93 -8.27
CA HIS A 99 0.99 -0.18 -8.71
C HIS A 99 0.16 0.35 -7.54
N ASN A 100 -0.10 -0.47 -6.52
CA ASN A 100 -0.79 -0.03 -5.30
C ASN A 100 -0.03 1.10 -4.59
N GLY A 101 1.31 1.03 -4.58
CA GLY A 101 2.16 2.11 -4.07
C GLY A 101 1.97 3.43 -4.81
N PHE A 102 1.89 3.39 -6.15
CA PHE A 102 1.63 4.57 -6.96
C PHE A 102 0.24 5.19 -6.69
N LEU A 103 -0.80 4.37 -6.53
CA LEU A 103 -2.14 4.86 -6.18
C LEU A 103 -2.13 5.55 -4.82
N LEU A 104 -1.48 4.96 -3.81
CA LEU A 104 -1.35 5.56 -2.49
C LEU A 104 -0.62 6.92 -2.53
N GLU A 105 0.45 7.01 -3.32
CA GLU A 105 1.19 8.26 -3.50
C GLU A 105 0.31 9.35 -4.12
N GLN A 106 -0.48 9.03 -5.15
CA GLN A 106 -1.46 9.96 -5.73
C GLN A 106 -2.50 10.43 -4.70
N HIS A 107 -3.03 9.51 -3.89
CA HIS A 107 -3.99 9.87 -2.83
C HIS A 107 -3.38 10.81 -1.78
N ILE A 108 -2.13 10.57 -1.37
CA ILE A 108 -1.40 11.43 -0.44
C ILE A 108 -1.16 12.81 -1.05
N GLU A 109 -0.81 12.87 -2.34
CA GLU A 109 -0.59 14.12 -3.05
C GLU A 109 -1.87 14.96 -3.13
N LEU A 110 -2.98 14.36 -3.60
CA LEU A 110 -4.28 15.04 -3.71
C LEU A 110 -4.80 15.50 -2.34
N ASN A 111 -4.66 14.66 -1.32
CA ASN A 111 -5.04 15.02 0.05
C ASN A 111 -4.21 16.20 0.56
N SER A 112 -2.89 16.16 0.36
CA SER A 112 -2.00 17.25 0.76
C SER A 112 -2.34 18.57 0.05
N GLN A 113 -2.64 18.52 -1.24
CA GLN A 113 -3.10 19.69 -2.01
C GLN A 113 -4.45 20.21 -1.49
N ALA A 114 -5.41 19.33 -1.21
CA ALA A 114 -6.71 19.70 -0.65
C ALA A 114 -6.56 20.35 0.74
N ILE A 115 -5.73 19.79 1.62
CA ILE A 115 -5.42 20.40 2.92
C ILE A 115 -4.75 21.76 2.75
N ALA A 116 -3.80 21.90 1.83
CA ALA A 116 -3.14 23.18 1.57
C ALA A 116 -4.14 24.24 1.07
N PHE A 117 -5.01 23.87 0.13
CA PHE A 117 -6.08 24.73 -0.35
C PHE A 117 -7.03 25.14 0.77
N LEU A 118 -7.50 24.18 1.58
CA LEU A 118 -8.36 24.47 2.73
C LEU A 118 -7.66 25.38 3.75
N LYS A 119 -6.37 25.19 4.03
CA LYS A 119 -5.58 26.06 4.92
C LYS A 119 -5.44 27.49 4.38
N THR A 120 -5.19 27.66 3.08
CA THR A 120 -5.08 28.97 2.43
C THR A 120 -6.42 29.71 2.41
N HIS A 121 -7.54 28.99 2.29
CA HIS A 121 -8.90 29.55 2.24
C HIS A 121 -9.63 29.56 3.59
N HIS A 122 -9.09 28.93 4.65
CA HIS A 122 -9.59 29.02 6.02
C HIS A 122 -9.23 30.39 6.62
N SER A 123 -9.95 31.39 6.11
CA SER A 123 -10.15 32.77 6.59
C SER A 123 -8.92 33.57 7.05
N PRO A 124 -8.59 34.72 6.41
CA PRO A 124 -8.03 35.81 7.19
C PRO A 124 -9.07 36.17 8.26
N SER A 125 -8.64 36.31 9.51
CA SER A 125 -9.46 36.87 10.60
C SER A 125 -9.96 38.26 10.15
N LEU A 126 -11.11 38.29 9.48
CA LEU A 126 -11.78 39.53 9.08
C LEU A 126 -12.35 40.21 10.33
N TYR A 127 -12.56 39.45 11.40
CA TYR A 127 -12.99 39.88 12.71
C TYR A 127 -12.05 39.29 13.77
N GLY A 128 -11.55 40.15 14.67
CA GLY A 128 -10.81 39.73 15.86
C GLY A 128 -11.70 39.01 16.88
N ALA A 129 -11.11 38.50 17.97
CA ALA A 129 -11.86 37.88 19.07
C ALA A 129 -12.87 38.83 19.76
N ASP A 130 -12.76 40.13 19.49
CA ASP A 130 -13.66 41.21 19.90
C ASP A 130 -14.78 41.51 18.88
N GLY A 131 -14.84 40.78 17.76
CA GLY A 131 -15.86 40.97 16.73
C GLY A 131 -15.70 42.26 15.92
N GLN A 132 -14.53 42.90 15.92
CA GLN A 132 -14.29 44.13 15.15
C GLN A 132 -13.55 43.84 13.84
N ALA A 133 -14.08 44.37 12.74
CA ALA A 133 -13.35 44.41 11.49
C ALA A 133 -12.21 45.41 11.65
N ARG A 134 -10.97 44.97 11.44
CA ARG A 134 -9.82 45.90 11.39
C ARG A 134 -9.97 46.75 10.14
N HIS A 135 -10.72 47.85 10.26
CA HIS A 135 -10.72 48.92 9.28
C HIS A 135 -9.27 49.40 9.14
N HIS A 136 -8.66 49.08 8.01
CA HIS A 136 -7.43 49.71 7.59
C HIS A 136 -7.78 51.18 7.32
N SER A 137 -7.71 52.02 8.35
CA SER A 137 -7.88 53.47 8.24
C SER A 137 -6.64 54.04 7.57
N SER A 138 -6.54 53.82 6.26
CA SER A 138 -5.61 54.52 5.39
C SER A 138 -6.41 55.04 4.21
N LEU A 139 -7.14 56.14 4.41
CA LEU A 139 -7.45 57.13 3.37
C LEU A 139 -8.15 58.34 4.00
N SER A 140 -7.32 59.36 4.22
CA SER A 140 -7.62 60.78 4.01
C SER A 140 -8.86 61.36 4.72
N GLY A 141 -8.60 62.04 5.83
CA GLY A 141 -9.54 63.01 6.36
C GLY A 141 -9.66 64.20 5.41
N HIS A 142 -10.87 64.47 4.92
CA HIS A 142 -11.35 65.83 4.63
C HIS A 142 -12.76 65.94 5.22
N LYS A 143 -12.86 66.61 6.37
CA LYS A 143 -14.13 67.08 6.93
C LYS A 143 -14.67 68.19 6.02
N ILE A 144 -15.85 68.00 5.45
CA ILE A 144 -16.67 69.10 4.94
C ILE A 144 -17.76 69.36 5.98
N SER A 145 -17.73 70.57 6.54
CA SER A 145 -18.71 71.09 7.50
C SER A 145 -19.86 71.79 6.74
N VAL A 146 -21.07 71.75 7.30
CA VAL A 146 -22.17 72.69 7.03
C VAL A 146 -22.49 73.41 8.34
#